data_AF-A0A961WSR3-F1
#
_entry.id   AF-A0A961WSR3-F1
#
_cell.length_a   1.000
_cell.length_b   1.000
_cell.length_c   1.000
_cell.angle_alpha   90.00
_cell.angle_beta   90.00
_cell.angle_gamma   90.00
#
_symmetry.space_group_name_H-M   'P 1'
#
loop_
_entity.id
_entity.type
_entity.pdbx_description
1 polymer ?
#
loop_
_entity_poly.entity_id
_entity_poly.type
_entity_poly.pdbx_seq_one_letter_code
_entity_poly.pdbx_strand_id
1 'polypeptide(L)'
;MSRRHILAVTMIAVGTLVATAVADLPTRLIWNATASAPIGLYTVAPADALEIPELVAIMPPEPLERFMVERGYIGRGVPLLKRVLGLPGQRVCRHGATIAVDNVEMGDAL
;
A
#
# COMPACT_ATOMS: atom_id res chain seq x y z
N MET A 1 28.75 -28.30 -21.25
CA MET A 1 28.76 -26.81 -21.24
C MET A 1 30.19 -26.31 -21.36
N SER A 2 30.46 -25.32 -22.22
CA SER A 2 31.81 -24.73 -22.28
C SER A 2 32.01 -23.66 -21.19
N ARG A 3 33.25 -23.41 -20.79
CA ARG A 3 33.61 -22.37 -19.80
C ARG A 3 33.04 -20.99 -20.15
N ARG A 4 32.97 -20.66 -21.45
CA ARG A 4 32.37 -19.42 -21.95
C ARG A 4 30.86 -19.32 -21.65
N HIS A 5 30.14 -20.44 -21.76
CA HIS A 5 28.71 -20.47 -21.43
C HIS A 5 28.48 -20.26 -19.94
N ILE A 6 29.32 -20.88 -19.09
CA ILE A 6 29.24 -20.68 -17.64
C ILE A 6 29.47 -19.21 -17.28
N LEU A 7 30.53 -18.60 -17.82
CA LEU A 7 30.85 -17.19 -17.58
C LEU A 7 29.73 -16.26 -18.05
N ALA A 8 29.15 -16.51 -19.23
CA ALA A 8 28.05 -15.70 -19.75
C ALA A 8 26.80 -15.77 -18.84
N VAL A 9 26.41 -16.98 -18.41
CA VAL A 9 25.25 -17.17 -17.51
C VAL A 9 25.49 -16.51 -16.16
N THR A 10 26.69 -16.68 -15.58
CA THR A 10 27.04 -16.02 -14.30
C THR A 10 27.00 -14.51 -14.41
N MET A 11 27.53 -13.92 -15.49
CA MET A 11 27.49 -12.47 -15.71
C MET A 11 26.06 -11.95 -15.83
N ILE A 12 25.18 -12.67 -16.54
CA ILE A 12 23.77 -12.32 -16.65
C ILE A 12 23.10 -12.39 -15.27
N ALA A 13 23.29 -13.47 -14.52
CA ALA A 13 22.69 -13.65 -13.21
C ALA A 13 23.12 -12.55 -12.22
N VAL A 14 24.43 -12.27 -12.14
CA VAL A 14 24.97 -11.20 -11.30
C VAL A 14 24.45 -9.84 -11.78
N GLY A 15 24.45 -9.58 -13.09
CA GLY A 15 23.91 -8.36 -13.66
C GLY A 15 22.44 -8.13 -13.31
N THR A 16 21.61 -9.17 -13.41
CA THR A 16 20.20 -9.09 -13.02
C THR A 16 20.01 -8.84 -11.53
N LEU A 17 20.78 -9.49 -10.67
CA LEU A 17 20.70 -9.30 -9.22
C LEU A 17 21.07 -7.86 -8.84
N VAL A 18 22.18 -7.35 -9.38
CA VAL A 18 22.61 -5.97 -9.16
C VAL A 18 21.55 -5.00 -9.66
N ALA A 19 21.02 -5.21 -10.86
CA ALA A 19 19.97 -4.37 -11.43
C ALA A 19 18.72 -4.31 -10.52
N THR A 20 18.27 -5.45 -9.99
CA THR A 20 17.11 -5.48 -9.06
C THR A 20 17.41 -4.86 -7.69
N ALA A 21 18.66 -4.82 -7.26
CA ALA A 21 19.04 -4.26 -5.97
C ALA A 21 19.17 -2.72 -6.00
N VAL A 22 19.47 -2.14 -7.16
CA VAL A 22 19.68 -0.69 -7.31
C VAL A 22 18.53 0.03 -8.01
N ALA A 23 17.67 -0.69 -8.72
CA ALA A 23 16.50 -0.10 -9.36
C ALA A 23 15.38 0.13 -8.34
N ASP A 24 14.79 1.33 -8.36
CA ASP A 24 13.52 1.60 -7.70
C ASP A 24 12.38 0.90 -8.46
N LEU A 25 12.19 -0.37 -8.14
CA LEU A 25 11.11 -1.18 -8.70
C LEU A 25 9.80 -0.85 -7.96
N PRO A 26 8.71 -0.55 -8.70
CA PRO A 26 7.44 -0.27 -8.06
C PRO A 26 6.92 -1.51 -7.33
N THR A 27 6.43 -1.33 -6.09
CA THR A 27 5.74 -2.38 -5.34
C THR A 27 4.46 -2.74 -6.07
N ARG A 28 4.41 -3.91 -6.74
CA ARG A 28 3.23 -4.38 -7.46
C ARG A 28 2.34 -5.31 -6.66
N LEU A 29 2.84 -5.87 -5.56
CA LEU A 29 2.14 -6.84 -4.73
C LEU A 29 2.29 -6.48 -3.25
N ILE A 30 1.17 -6.51 -2.54
CA ILE A 30 1.10 -6.31 -1.09
C ILE A 30 0.37 -7.50 -0.47
N TRP A 31 0.88 -7.99 0.66
CA TRP A 31 0.18 -8.97 1.50
C TRP A 31 -0.47 -8.27 2.69
N ASN A 32 -1.79 -8.35 2.81
CA ASN A 32 -2.49 -7.91 4.02
C ASN A 32 -2.52 -9.05 5.04
N ALA A 33 -1.75 -8.91 6.12
CA ALA A 33 -1.65 -9.90 7.18
C ALA A 33 -2.73 -9.76 8.28
N THR A 34 -3.56 -8.72 8.23
CA THR A 34 -4.51 -8.37 9.31
C THR A 34 -5.95 -8.41 8.83
N ALA A 35 -6.90 -8.57 9.75
CA ALA A 35 -8.33 -8.51 9.45
C ALA A 35 -8.87 -7.08 9.21
N SER A 36 -8.00 -6.09 8.99
CA SER A 36 -8.41 -4.70 8.68
C SER A 36 -8.99 -4.55 7.28
N ALA A 37 -8.64 -5.46 6.38
CA ALA A 37 -9.21 -5.71 5.06
C ALA A 37 -9.20 -7.25 4.85
N PRO A 38 -9.76 -7.79 3.75
CA PRO A 38 -9.61 -9.21 3.46
C PRO A 38 -8.14 -9.63 3.49
N ILE A 39 -7.82 -10.72 4.21
CA ILE A 39 -6.46 -11.25 4.28
C ILE A 39 -6.10 -11.84 2.91
N GLY A 40 -4.94 -11.46 2.34
CA GLY A 40 -4.57 -11.93 1.02
C GLY A 40 -3.55 -11.08 0.28
N LEU A 41 -3.29 -11.47 -0.97
CA LEU A 41 -2.46 -10.74 -1.93
C LEU A 41 -3.30 -9.71 -2.69
N TYR A 42 -2.76 -8.51 -2.80
CA TYR A 42 -3.31 -7.39 -3.55
C TYR A 42 -2.32 -6.98 -4.63
N THR A 43 -2.82 -6.71 -5.83
CA THR A 43 -2.06 -6.01 -6.87
C THR A 43 -2.14 -4.51 -6.65
N VAL A 44 -1.04 -3.80 -6.89
CA VAL A 44 -0.96 -2.34 -6.75
C VAL A 44 -0.79 -1.72 -8.12
N ALA A 45 -1.59 -0.68 -8.38
CA ALA A 45 -1.52 0.15 -9.58
C ALA A 45 -1.42 1.63 -9.17
N PRO A 46 -0.93 2.52 -10.07
CA PRO A 46 -0.98 3.96 -9.86
C PRO A 46 -2.42 4.44 -9.60
N ALA A 47 -2.56 5.40 -8.69
CA ALA A 47 -3.85 5.99 -8.31
C ALA A 47 -4.12 7.27 -9.11
N ASP A 48 -4.32 7.15 -10.43
CA ASP A 48 -4.52 8.30 -11.33
C ASP A 48 -5.91 8.94 -11.19
N ALA A 49 -6.93 8.13 -10.91
CA ALA A 49 -8.29 8.54 -10.58
C ALA A 49 -8.79 7.65 -9.45
N LEU A 50 -9.42 8.26 -8.43
CA LEU A 50 -9.96 7.55 -7.26
C LEU A 50 -11.47 7.52 -7.32
N GLU A 51 -12.05 6.36 -7.08
CA GLU A 51 -13.51 6.17 -6.98
C GLU A 51 -13.94 5.81 -5.55
N ILE A 52 -15.23 5.99 -5.24
CA ILE A 52 -15.81 5.56 -3.96
C ILE A 52 -16.59 4.26 -4.20
N PRO A 53 -16.42 3.18 -3.40
CA PRO A 53 -15.47 3.00 -2.31
C PRO A 53 -14.23 2.17 -2.73
N GLU A 54 -13.23 2.81 -3.33
CA GLU A 54 -12.00 2.14 -3.77
C GLU A 54 -11.03 1.85 -2.62
N LEU A 55 -10.28 0.74 -2.73
CA LEU A 55 -9.24 0.36 -1.77
C LEU A 55 -7.88 0.90 -2.22
N VAL A 56 -7.24 1.69 -1.38
CA VAL A 56 -5.95 2.33 -1.67
C VAL A 56 -4.86 1.86 -0.71
N ALA A 57 -3.64 1.73 -1.24
CA ALA A 57 -2.42 1.59 -0.45
C ALA A 57 -1.86 2.99 -0.18
N ILE A 58 -1.84 3.41 1.08
CA ILE A 58 -1.38 4.75 1.49
C ILE A 58 -0.20 4.66 2.45
N MET A 59 0.80 5.50 2.23
CA MET A 59 1.87 5.68 3.21
C MET A 59 1.36 6.58 4.33
N PRO A 60 1.40 6.13 5.61
CA PRO A 60 1.06 7.02 6.72
C PRO A 60 2.04 8.19 6.78
N PRO A 61 1.58 9.41 7.12
CA PRO A 61 2.49 10.54 7.30
C PRO A 61 3.47 10.27 8.45
N GLU A 62 4.67 10.84 8.39
CA GLU A 62 5.79 10.53 9.30
C GLU A 62 5.42 10.49 10.80
N PRO A 63 4.63 11.44 11.35
CA PRO A 63 4.26 11.37 12.78
C PRO A 63 3.41 10.13 13.10
N LEU A 64 2.51 9.75 12.20
CA LEU A 64 1.64 8.57 12.36
C LEU A 64 2.43 7.28 12.12
N GLU A 65 3.27 7.23 11.09
CA GLU A 65 4.13 6.09 10.82
C GLU A 65 5.00 5.77 12.04
N ARG A 66 5.70 6.77 12.58
CA ARG A 66 6.56 6.61 13.75
C ARG A 66 5.79 6.05 14.95
N PHE A 67 4.63 6.62 15.25
CA PHE A 67 3.76 6.14 16.33
C PHE A 67 3.35 4.68 16.14
N MET A 68 2.97 4.29 14.93
CA MET A 68 2.54 2.92 14.61
C MET A 68 3.70 1.92 14.67
N VAL A 69 4.90 2.33 14.21
CA VAL A 69 6.13 1.53 14.27
C VAL A 69 6.60 1.31 15.70
N GLU A 70 6.63 2.37 16.53
CA GLU A 70 7.02 2.28 17.95
C GLU A 70 6.11 1.32 18.73
N ARG A 71 4.85 1.22 18.34
CA ARG A 71 3.86 0.31 18.93
C ARG A 71 3.82 -1.09 18.29
N GLY A 72 4.60 -1.32 17.23
CA GLY A 72 4.63 -2.58 16.52
C GLY A 72 3.37 -2.89 15.71
N TYR A 73 2.57 -1.87 15.34
CA TYR A 73 1.39 -2.06 14.51
C TYR A 73 1.74 -2.34 13.05
N ILE A 74 2.80 -1.69 12.54
CA ILE A 74 3.35 -1.88 11.20
C ILE A 74 4.88 -1.79 11.24
N GLY A 75 5.55 -2.27 10.19
CA GLY A 75 6.97 -2.00 9.95
C GLY A 75 7.20 -0.63 9.31
N ARG A 76 8.44 -0.13 9.31
CA ARG A 76 8.81 1.08 8.55
C ARG A 76 8.59 0.87 7.06
N GLY A 77 8.09 1.89 6.38
CA GLY A 77 7.83 1.83 4.93
C GLY A 77 6.66 0.94 4.54
N VAL A 78 5.85 0.47 5.50
CA VAL A 78 4.71 -0.41 5.22
C VAL A 78 3.45 0.42 4.95
N PRO A 79 2.82 0.28 3.77
CA PRO A 79 1.59 1.00 3.45
C PRO A 79 0.39 0.43 4.21
N LEU A 80 -0.61 1.26 4.42
CA LEU A 80 -1.92 0.88 4.95
C LEU A 80 -2.89 0.63 3.81
N LEU A 81 -3.72 -0.41 3.92
CA LEU A 81 -4.88 -0.58 3.05
C LEU A 81 -6.10 0.10 3.69
N LYS A 82 -6.66 1.08 3.00
CA LYS A 82 -7.84 1.84 3.47
C LYS A 82 -8.82 2.07 2.32
N ARG A 83 -10.11 2.22 2.64
CA ARG A 83 -11.14 2.57 1.66
C ARG A 83 -11.28 4.08 1.57
N VAL A 84 -11.38 4.59 0.35
CA VAL A 84 -11.78 5.97 0.07
C VAL A 84 -13.28 6.07 0.31
N LEU A 85 -13.70 7.02 1.15
CA LEU A 85 -15.11 7.29 1.44
C LEU A 85 -15.55 8.69 1.02
N GLY A 86 -14.60 9.58 0.69
CA GLY A 86 -14.90 10.93 0.24
C GLY A 86 -13.79 11.46 -0.67
N LEU A 87 -14.18 12.25 -1.65
CA LEU A 87 -13.33 12.90 -2.64
C LEU A 87 -13.26 14.42 -2.40
N PRO A 88 -12.29 15.13 -3.00
CA PRO A 88 -12.21 16.58 -2.91
C PRO A 88 -13.54 17.27 -3.28
N GLY A 89 -13.93 18.27 -2.49
CA GLY A 89 -15.20 18.99 -2.65
C GLY A 89 -16.37 18.40 -1.87
N GLN A 90 -16.28 17.16 -1.40
CA GLN A 90 -17.28 16.54 -0.54
C GLN A 90 -17.09 16.94 0.92
N ARG A 91 -18.18 16.97 1.68
CA ARG A 91 -18.17 17.31 3.10
C ARG A 91 -18.31 16.05 3.95
N VAL A 92 -17.30 15.79 4.78
CA VAL A 92 -17.32 14.73 5.78
C VAL A 92 -17.85 15.29 7.11
N CYS A 93 -18.91 14.68 7.62
CA CYS A 93 -19.55 15.02 8.90
C CYS A 93 -19.49 13.84 9.87
N ARG A 94 -19.39 14.13 11.17
CA ARG A 94 -19.59 13.15 12.25
C ARG A 94 -20.70 13.64 13.18
N HIS A 95 -21.74 12.83 13.39
CA HIS A 95 -22.81 13.06 14.34
C HIS A 95 -22.86 11.92 15.35
N GLY A 96 -22.29 12.12 16.55
CA GLY A 96 -22.11 11.02 17.50
C GLY A 96 -21.13 9.97 16.95
N ALA A 97 -21.56 8.72 16.81
CA ALA A 97 -20.76 7.67 16.18
C ALA A 97 -20.83 7.73 14.64
N THR A 98 -21.93 8.20 14.08
CA THR A 98 -22.19 8.11 12.63
C THR A 98 -21.33 9.08 11.83
N ILE A 99 -20.66 8.55 10.81
CA ILE A 99 -19.89 9.26 9.79
C ILE A 99 -20.73 9.35 8.52
N ALA A 100 -20.86 10.55 7.98
CA ALA A 100 -21.56 10.79 6.73
C ALA A 100 -20.71 11.62 5.75
N VAL A 101 -20.91 11.40 4.46
CA VAL A 101 -20.31 12.19 3.37
C VAL A 101 -21.45 12.78 2.54
N ASP A 102 -21.51 14.10 2.42
CA ASP A 102 -22.61 14.82 1.76
C ASP A 102 -24.02 14.40 2.25
N ASN A 103 -24.13 14.14 3.56
CA ASN A 103 -25.32 13.65 4.26
C ASN A 103 -25.70 12.19 3.95
N VAL A 104 -24.86 11.42 3.26
CA VAL A 104 -25.00 9.97 3.09
C VAL A 104 -24.21 9.26 4.18
N GLU A 105 -24.87 8.45 5.00
CA GLU A 105 -24.21 7.67 6.06
C GLU A 105 -23.24 6.63 5.46
N MET A 106 -22.01 6.64 5.94
CA MET A 106 -20.93 5.76 5.46
C MET A 106 -20.53 4.69 6.49
N GLY A 107 -20.88 4.88 7.76
CA GLY A 107 -20.59 3.95 8.85
C GLY A 107 -20.41 4.66 10.19
N ASP A 108 -19.88 3.94 11.18
CA ASP A 108 -19.70 4.44 12.54
C ASP A 108 -18.22 4.50 12.93
N ALA A 109 -17.87 5.54 13.71
CA ALA A 109 -16.60 5.66 14.40
C ALA A 109 -16.68 4.96 15.77
N LEU A 110 -15.68 4.12 16.03
CA LEU A 110 -15.46 3.45 17.33
C LEU A 110 -14.96 4.42 18.41
#